data_AF-A2FWT6-F1
#
_entry.id   AF-A2FWT6-F1
#
_cell.length_a   1.000
_cell.length_b   1.000
_cell.length_c   1.000
_cell.angle_alpha   90.00
_cell.angle_beta   90.00
_cell.angle_gamma   90.00
#
_symmetry.space_group_name_H-M   'P 1'
#
loop_
_entity.id
_entity.type
_entity.pdbx_description
1 polymer ?
#
loop_
_entity_poly.entity_id
_entity_poly.type
_entity_poly.pdbx_seq_one_letter_code
_entity_poly.pdbx_strand_id
1 'polypeptide(L)'
;MSTPETYNNDNTILSSSENSVNVDLKQSCETIYGLYAGNACKDFTFKGSQNTLLSFNFPDGSRLSNINDCAFYQCTKLSSVDFSNCQFLTKIGSYAFSGCSSLTNVILPIHLKSISPFCFEFTLISSISIPNEVTSLGTLCFQSCSKLKNVIIDVESNLKEIGVKSFNGAMIETIFIPKSTINIDEYAFSLCVALKEFTIDPSNPSYSVSDGILFN
;
A
#
# COMPACT_ATOMS: atom_id res chain seq x y z
N MET A 1 -3.12 -3.24 -29.67
CA MET A 1 -2.76 -1.82 -29.52
C MET A 1 -3.39 -1.35 -28.22
N SER A 2 -2.65 -0.63 -27.36
CA SER A 2 -3.23 -0.04 -26.16
C SER A 2 -4.27 1.01 -26.55
N THR A 3 -5.41 1.07 -25.86
CA THR A 3 -6.35 2.16 -26.07
C THR A 3 -5.80 3.44 -25.44
N PRO A 4 -6.09 4.63 -25.99
CA PRO A 4 -5.78 5.88 -25.31
C PRO A 4 -6.46 5.95 -23.94
N GLU A 5 -5.75 6.52 -22.98
CA GLU A 5 -6.25 6.71 -21.61
C GLU A 5 -7.37 7.75 -21.56
N THR A 6 -8.46 7.43 -20.84
CA THR A 6 -9.63 8.31 -20.74
C THR A 6 -9.63 9.08 -19.43
N TYR A 7 -9.61 10.40 -19.55
CA TYR A 7 -9.68 11.31 -18.40
C TYR A 7 -10.98 12.11 -18.40
N ASN A 8 -11.51 12.36 -17.21
CA ASN A 8 -12.66 13.22 -16.94
C ASN A 8 -12.22 14.52 -16.23
N ASN A 9 -13.16 15.46 -16.12
CA ASN A 9 -13.00 16.71 -15.36
C ASN A 9 -11.71 17.47 -15.74
N ASP A 10 -11.61 17.92 -17.00
CA ASP A 10 -10.45 18.64 -17.52
C ASP A 10 -9.11 17.93 -17.31
N ASN A 11 -9.10 16.61 -17.50
CA ASN A 11 -7.94 15.74 -17.33
C ASN A 11 -7.44 15.53 -15.89
N THR A 12 -8.27 15.81 -14.88
CA THR A 12 -7.90 15.64 -13.47
C THR A 12 -8.21 14.24 -12.94
N ILE A 13 -9.11 13.48 -13.59
CA ILE A 13 -9.51 12.14 -13.14
C ILE A 13 -9.23 11.12 -14.24
N LEU A 14 -8.25 10.24 -14.04
CA LEU A 14 -8.08 9.08 -14.91
C LEU A 14 -9.15 8.03 -14.55
N SER A 15 -10.00 7.66 -15.50
CA SER A 15 -11.26 6.93 -15.21
C SER A 15 -11.46 5.63 -15.98
N SER A 16 -10.79 5.44 -17.11
CA SER A 16 -10.89 4.20 -17.89
C SER A 16 -9.64 3.96 -18.73
N SER A 17 -9.16 2.72 -18.65
CA SER A 17 -7.95 2.22 -19.29
C SER A 17 -8.18 0.78 -19.76
N GLU A 18 -8.15 0.54 -21.08
CA GLU A 18 -8.43 -0.76 -21.69
C GLU A 18 -7.20 -1.32 -22.43
N ASN A 19 -6.80 -2.55 -22.11
CA ASN A 19 -5.60 -3.17 -22.67
C ASN A 19 -4.34 -2.28 -22.58
N SER A 20 -4.28 -1.41 -21.57
CA SER A 20 -3.15 -0.54 -21.31
C SER A 20 -1.97 -1.39 -20.84
N VAL A 21 -0.78 -1.04 -21.33
CA VAL A 21 0.46 -1.78 -21.03
C VAL A 21 1.38 -0.93 -20.18
N ASN A 22 1.76 0.24 -20.67
CA ASN A 22 2.51 1.24 -19.93
C ASN A 22 1.70 2.54 -19.99
N VAL A 23 1.47 3.16 -18.84
CA VAL A 23 0.66 4.37 -18.76
C VAL A 23 1.46 5.49 -18.14
N ASP A 24 1.63 6.56 -18.91
CA ASP A 24 2.20 7.82 -18.44
C ASP A 24 1.06 8.78 -18.12
N LEU A 25 0.97 9.16 -16.84
CA LEU A 25 -0.06 10.09 -16.39
C LEU A 25 0.17 11.50 -16.93
N LYS A 26 -0.93 12.21 -17.17
CA LYS A 26 -0.89 13.67 -17.33
C LYS A 26 -0.48 14.32 -16.01
N GLN A 27 0.34 15.37 -16.08
CA GLN A 27 0.76 16.13 -14.90
C GLN A 27 -0.43 16.70 -14.12
N SER A 28 -1.51 17.06 -14.82
CA SER A 28 -2.77 17.55 -14.26
C SER A 28 -3.63 16.48 -13.58
N CYS A 29 -3.28 15.19 -13.68
CA CYS A 29 -4.08 14.14 -13.08
C CYS A 29 -3.97 14.22 -11.55
N GLU A 30 -5.11 14.43 -10.89
CA GLU A 30 -5.23 14.57 -9.45
C GLU A 30 -5.76 13.28 -8.80
N THR A 31 -6.57 12.52 -9.54
CA THR A 31 -7.23 11.31 -9.04
C THR A 31 -7.14 10.14 -10.03
N ILE A 32 -6.86 8.95 -9.50
CA ILE A 32 -7.10 7.69 -10.21
C ILE A 32 -8.36 7.07 -9.64
N TYR A 33 -9.36 6.88 -10.49
CA TYR A 33 -10.69 6.46 -10.09
C TYR A 33 -10.75 4.99 -9.65
N GLY A 34 -11.65 4.75 -8.70
CA GLY A 34 -12.02 3.43 -8.26
C GLY A 34 -13.16 3.51 -7.24
N LEU A 35 -13.96 2.45 -7.20
CA LEU A 35 -15.20 2.38 -6.46
C LEU A 35 -15.35 1.01 -5.80
N TYR A 36 -15.21 1.02 -4.47
CA TYR A 36 -15.67 -0.07 -3.62
C TYR A 36 -17.10 0.23 -3.15
N ALA A 37 -18.05 -0.64 -3.47
CA ALA A 37 -19.44 -0.50 -3.04
C ALA A 37 -20.13 -1.85 -2.95
N GLY A 38 -21.05 -2.03 -2.01
CA GLY A 38 -21.78 -3.29 -1.85
C GLY A 38 -20.86 -4.50 -1.66
N ASN A 39 -19.82 -4.35 -0.84
CA ASN A 39 -18.82 -5.37 -0.51
C ASN A 39 -18.00 -5.91 -1.70
N ALA A 40 -17.77 -5.09 -2.72
CA ALA A 40 -16.93 -5.46 -3.85
C ALA A 40 -16.33 -4.24 -4.55
N CYS A 41 -15.21 -4.44 -5.25
CA CYS A 41 -14.70 -3.51 -6.25
C CYS A 41 -15.65 -3.50 -7.46
N LYS A 42 -16.50 -2.47 -7.57
CA LYS A 42 -17.54 -2.38 -8.60
C LYS A 42 -17.00 -1.86 -9.92
N ASP A 43 -16.17 -0.82 -9.83
CA ASP A 43 -15.62 -0.14 -10.99
C ASP A 43 -14.29 0.53 -10.63
N PHE A 44 -13.37 0.58 -11.58
CA PHE A 44 -12.03 1.11 -11.37
C PHE A 44 -11.28 1.30 -12.69
N THR A 45 -10.35 2.25 -12.70
CA THR A 45 -9.64 2.72 -13.89
C THR A 45 -9.07 1.59 -14.74
N PHE A 46 -8.37 0.63 -14.13
CA PHE A 46 -7.63 -0.42 -14.85
C PHE A 46 -8.38 -1.75 -14.99
N LYS A 47 -9.71 -1.75 -14.88
CA LYS A 47 -10.54 -2.96 -15.04
C LYS A 47 -10.30 -3.69 -16.37
N GLY A 48 -10.17 -2.95 -17.46
CA GLY A 48 -9.82 -3.47 -18.79
C GLY A 48 -8.36 -3.84 -19.00
N SER A 49 -7.50 -3.57 -18.01
CA SER A 49 -6.04 -3.68 -18.13
C SER A 49 -5.42 -4.59 -17.06
N GLN A 50 -6.24 -5.33 -16.31
CA GLN A 50 -5.81 -6.20 -15.21
C GLN A 50 -4.72 -7.21 -15.60
N ASN A 51 -4.76 -7.70 -16.84
CA ASN A 51 -3.83 -8.71 -17.35
C ASN A 51 -2.79 -8.14 -18.32
N THR A 52 -2.73 -6.82 -18.50
CA THR A 52 -1.85 -6.16 -19.48
C THR A 52 -0.98 -5.06 -18.90
N LEU A 53 -1.42 -4.38 -17.83
CA LEU A 53 -0.70 -3.25 -17.23
C LEU A 53 0.62 -3.73 -16.61
N LEU A 54 1.75 -3.32 -17.18
CA LEU A 54 3.10 -3.61 -16.71
C LEU A 54 3.66 -2.51 -15.82
N SER A 55 3.42 -1.25 -16.21
CA SER A 55 3.92 -0.08 -15.50
C SER A 55 2.95 1.09 -15.55
N PHE A 56 3.11 1.98 -14.57
CA PHE A 56 2.36 3.21 -14.44
C PHE A 56 3.27 4.29 -13.88
N ASN A 57 3.43 5.39 -14.61
CA ASN A 57 4.46 6.39 -14.37
C ASN A 57 3.84 7.76 -14.09
N PHE A 58 4.55 8.54 -13.28
CA PHE A 58 4.18 9.89 -12.88
C PHE A 58 5.18 10.90 -13.44
N PRO A 59 4.72 11.98 -14.09
CA PRO A 59 5.62 13.05 -14.50
C PRO A 59 6.13 13.82 -13.29
N ASP A 60 7.29 14.47 -13.45
CA ASP A 60 7.80 15.41 -12.45
C ASP A 60 6.76 16.50 -12.16
N GLY A 61 6.58 16.82 -10.87
CA GLY A 61 5.53 17.76 -10.44
C GLY A 61 4.10 17.23 -10.61
N SER A 62 3.92 15.90 -10.59
CA SER A 62 2.60 15.26 -10.60
C SER A 62 1.66 15.91 -9.59
N ARG A 63 0.43 16.21 -10.04
CA ARG A 63 -0.65 16.74 -9.19
C ARG A 63 -1.45 15.65 -8.49
N LEU A 64 -1.06 14.38 -8.63
CA LEU A 64 -1.81 13.27 -8.06
C LEU A 64 -1.89 13.43 -6.53
N SER A 65 -3.11 13.55 -6.01
CA SER A 65 -3.38 13.65 -4.59
C SER A 65 -4.17 12.46 -4.05
N ASN A 66 -4.87 11.74 -4.93
CA ASN A 66 -5.81 10.70 -4.55
C ASN A 66 -5.68 9.46 -5.45
N ILE A 67 -5.53 8.28 -4.82
CA ILE A 67 -5.82 7.00 -5.45
C ILE A 67 -7.03 6.42 -4.74
N ASN A 68 -8.13 6.25 -5.47
CA ASN A 68 -9.36 5.75 -4.88
C ASN A 68 -9.31 4.24 -4.63
N ASP A 69 -10.32 3.75 -3.90
CA ASP A 69 -10.46 2.33 -3.59
C ASP A 69 -10.48 1.50 -4.88
N CYS A 70 -9.81 0.34 -4.89
CA CYS A 70 -9.76 -0.58 -6.02
C CYS A 70 -9.10 -0.07 -7.32
N ALA A 71 -8.48 1.11 -7.36
CA ALA A 71 -7.98 1.73 -8.61
C ALA A 71 -7.15 0.80 -9.51
N PHE A 72 -6.28 -0.04 -8.93
CA PHE A 72 -5.44 -1.03 -9.62
C PHE A 72 -5.81 -2.48 -9.24
N TYR A 73 -7.03 -2.72 -8.76
CA TYR A 73 -7.47 -4.03 -8.28
C TYR A 73 -7.19 -5.14 -9.30
N GLN A 74 -6.45 -6.16 -8.87
CA GLN A 74 -5.99 -7.30 -9.68
C GLN A 74 -5.26 -6.91 -10.97
N CYS A 75 -4.50 -5.81 -11.00
CA CYS A 75 -3.49 -5.60 -12.05
C CYS A 75 -2.35 -6.62 -11.89
N THR A 76 -2.59 -7.86 -12.31
CA THR A 76 -1.75 -9.04 -12.06
C THR A 76 -0.39 -8.99 -12.75
N LYS A 77 -0.22 -8.09 -13.73
CA LYS A 77 1.04 -7.86 -14.46
C LYS A 77 1.84 -6.66 -13.96
N LEU A 78 1.24 -5.81 -13.11
CA LEU A 78 1.91 -4.63 -12.58
C LEU A 78 3.02 -5.10 -11.64
N SER A 79 4.26 -4.75 -11.95
CA SER A 79 5.44 -5.33 -11.29
C SER A 79 6.13 -4.37 -10.31
N SER A 80 5.99 -3.07 -10.55
CA SER A 80 6.55 -2.01 -9.70
C SER A 80 5.70 -0.74 -9.75
N VAL A 81 5.70 0.01 -8.65
CA VAL A 81 5.11 1.35 -8.58
C VAL A 81 6.07 2.27 -7.82
N ASP A 82 6.33 3.45 -8.38
CA ASP A 82 7.17 4.48 -7.76
C ASP A 82 6.38 5.78 -7.58
N PHE A 83 6.06 6.13 -6.33
CA PHE A 83 5.37 7.38 -5.96
C PHE A 83 6.31 8.50 -5.51
N SER A 84 7.60 8.41 -5.76
CA SER A 84 8.60 9.42 -5.37
C SER A 84 8.26 10.83 -5.91
N ASN A 85 7.66 10.90 -7.10
CA ASN A 85 7.21 12.14 -7.73
C ASN A 85 5.81 12.64 -7.28
N CYS A 86 5.10 11.90 -6.41
CA CYS A 86 3.73 12.20 -6.00
C CYS A 86 3.68 12.93 -4.65
N GLN A 87 4.19 14.17 -4.62
CA GLN A 87 4.31 14.97 -3.39
C GLN A 87 2.96 15.35 -2.76
N PHE A 88 1.85 15.32 -3.52
CA PHE A 88 0.51 15.63 -3.02
C PHE A 88 -0.31 14.39 -2.63
N LEU A 89 0.23 13.18 -2.89
CA LEU A 89 -0.49 11.93 -2.64
C LEU A 89 -0.45 11.60 -1.15
N THR A 90 -1.56 11.90 -0.48
CA THR A 90 -1.72 11.71 0.97
C THR A 90 -2.55 10.48 1.32
N LYS A 91 -3.26 9.91 0.33
CA LYS A 91 -4.18 8.78 0.50
C LYS A 91 -4.14 7.81 -0.67
N ILE A 92 -4.02 6.53 -0.33
CA ILE A 92 -4.22 5.39 -1.25
C ILE A 92 -5.39 4.57 -0.69
N GLY A 93 -6.41 4.35 -1.51
CA GLY A 93 -7.67 3.73 -1.10
C GLY A 93 -7.56 2.26 -0.73
N SER A 94 -8.64 1.74 -0.14
CA SER A 94 -8.77 0.33 0.23
C SER A 94 -8.76 -0.53 -1.03
N TYR A 95 -8.16 -1.73 -0.95
CA TYR A 95 -8.00 -2.64 -2.09
C TYR A 95 -7.28 -2.06 -3.32
N ALA A 96 -6.65 -0.87 -3.24
CA ALA A 96 -6.12 -0.19 -4.42
C ALA A 96 -5.14 -1.05 -5.23
N PHE A 97 -4.30 -1.85 -4.57
CA PHE A 97 -3.36 -2.81 -5.19
C PHE A 97 -3.63 -4.26 -4.76
N SER A 98 -4.84 -4.56 -4.25
CA SER A 98 -5.22 -5.92 -3.86
C SER A 98 -5.13 -6.84 -5.08
N GLY A 99 -4.44 -7.97 -4.92
CA GLY A 99 -4.28 -8.97 -5.97
C GLY A 99 -3.35 -8.56 -7.12
N CYS A 100 -2.56 -7.49 -6.99
CA CYS A 100 -1.45 -7.20 -7.90
C CYS A 100 -0.32 -8.23 -7.71
N SER A 101 -0.56 -9.46 -8.19
CA SER A 101 0.23 -10.65 -7.87
C SER A 101 1.63 -10.71 -8.51
N SER A 102 1.99 -9.73 -9.35
CA SER A 102 3.39 -9.54 -9.82
C SER A 102 4.09 -8.37 -9.14
N LEU A 103 3.39 -7.60 -8.29
CA LEU A 103 3.92 -6.38 -7.68
C LEU A 103 4.96 -6.76 -6.63
N THR A 104 6.21 -6.39 -6.90
CA THR A 104 7.38 -6.76 -6.09
C THR A 104 8.05 -5.56 -5.43
N ASN A 105 7.90 -4.37 -6.04
CA ASN A 105 8.52 -3.13 -5.58
C ASN A 105 7.48 -2.01 -5.50
N VAL A 106 7.41 -1.35 -4.34
CA VAL A 106 6.57 -0.17 -4.13
C VAL A 106 7.38 0.86 -3.37
N ILE A 107 7.50 2.06 -3.93
CA ILE A 107 8.01 3.25 -3.24
C ILE A 107 6.80 4.10 -2.88
N LEU A 108 6.49 4.22 -1.60
CA LEU A 108 5.35 5.00 -1.10
C LEU A 108 5.65 6.52 -1.11
N PRO A 109 4.64 7.39 -1.26
CA PRO A 109 4.83 8.84 -1.22
C PRO A 109 5.14 9.31 0.21
N ILE A 110 5.99 10.32 0.34
CA ILE A 110 6.53 10.75 1.64
C ILE A 110 5.47 11.34 2.59
N HIS A 111 4.39 11.90 2.05
CA HIS A 111 3.30 12.53 2.82
C HIS A 111 2.07 11.62 3.00
N LEU A 112 2.23 10.31 2.77
CA LEU A 112 1.16 9.33 2.98
C LEU A 112 0.74 9.33 4.46
N LYS A 113 -0.57 9.42 4.72
CA LYS A 113 -1.11 9.45 6.10
C LYS A 113 -1.49 8.07 6.64
N SER A 114 -1.87 7.15 5.78
CA SER A 114 -2.22 5.78 6.15
C SER A 114 -2.06 4.82 4.98
N ILE A 115 -1.91 3.54 5.32
CA ILE A 115 -2.07 2.45 4.35
C ILE A 115 -3.44 1.84 4.59
N SER A 116 -4.37 2.03 3.65
CA SER A 116 -5.76 1.63 3.81
C SER A 116 -5.96 0.11 3.91
N PRO A 117 -7.12 -0.35 4.43
CA PRO A 117 -7.45 -1.76 4.51
C PRO A 117 -7.27 -2.49 3.17
N PHE A 118 -6.72 -3.71 3.23
CA PHE A 118 -6.50 -4.57 2.07
C PHE A 118 -5.66 -3.96 0.94
N CYS A 119 -4.97 -2.82 1.15
CA CYS A 119 -4.34 -2.06 0.08
C CYS A 119 -3.36 -2.89 -0.78
N PHE A 120 -2.52 -3.72 -0.15
CA PHE A 120 -1.49 -4.53 -0.81
C PHE A 120 -1.66 -6.04 -0.57
N GLU A 121 -2.86 -6.51 -0.21
CA GLU A 121 -3.08 -7.94 0.02
C GLU A 121 -2.77 -8.76 -1.26
N PHE A 122 -2.26 -9.97 -1.07
CA PHE A 122 -1.91 -10.89 -2.16
C PHE A 122 -0.90 -10.33 -3.18
N THR A 123 -0.07 -9.37 -2.79
CA THR A 123 1.08 -8.91 -3.58
C THR A 123 2.33 -9.75 -3.27
N LEU A 124 3.39 -9.56 -4.07
CA LEU A 124 4.69 -10.22 -3.88
C LEU A 124 5.78 -9.23 -3.43
N ILE A 125 5.38 -8.12 -2.79
CA ILE A 125 6.32 -7.12 -2.28
C ILE A 125 7.26 -7.80 -1.29
N SER A 126 8.57 -7.62 -1.47
CA SER A 126 9.58 -8.24 -0.60
C SER A 126 10.06 -7.35 0.53
N SER A 127 9.98 -6.04 0.33
CA SER A 127 10.38 -5.01 1.27
C SER A 127 9.48 -3.80 1.13
N ILE A 128 9.11 -3.17 2.24
CA ILE A 128 8.36 -1.92 2.23
C ILE A 128 8.91 -0.97 3.30
N SER A 129 9.08 0.31 2.94
CA SER A 129 9.40 1.38 3.89
C SER A 129 8.13 2.15 4.19
N ILE A 130 7.76 2.23 5.48
CA ILE A 130 6.60 2.98 5.93
C ILE A 130 7.01 4.45 6.13
N PRO A 131 6.44 5.42 5.39
CA PRO A 131 6.78 6.84 5.57
C PRO A 131 6.48 7.34 6.98
N ASN A 132 7.27 8.29 7.49
CA ASN A 132 7.16 8.78 8.88
C ASN A 132 5.80 9.42 9.18
N GLU A 133 5.09 9.95 8.20
CA GLU A 133 3.77 10.57 8.38
C GLU A 133 2.61 9.56 8.43
N VAL A 134 2.87 8.27 8.16
CA VAL A 134 1.86 7.22 8.28
C VAL A 134 1.53 7.00 9.74
N THR A 135 0.25 7.17 10.10
CA THR A 135 -0.23 6.96 11.48
C THR A 135 -0.89 5.61 11.69
N SER A 136 -1.32 4.93 10.62
CA SER A 136 -1.99 3.62 10.74
C SER A 136 -1.75 2.70 9.54
N LEU A 137 -1.67 1.41 9.85
CA LEU A 137 -1.72 0.30 8.90
C LEU A 137 -3.09 -0.37 9.01
N GLY A 138 -3.87 -0.34 7.94
CA GLY A 138 -5.25 -0.84 7.95
C GLY A 138 -5.34 -2.36 8.08
N THR A 139 -6.55 -2.83 8.39
CA THR A 139 -6.92 -4.24 8.42
C THR A 139 -6.46 -4.96 7.16
N LEU A 140 -5.73 -6.07 7.34
CA LEU A 140 -5.30 -6.97 6.26
C LEU A 140 -4.48 -6.28 5.14
N CYS A 141 -3.91 -5.08 5.37
CA CYS A 141 -3.27 -4.29 4.30
C CYS A 141 -2.08 -5.00 3.61
N PHE A 142 -1.38 -5.90 4.29
CA PHE A 142 -0.34 -6.78 3.75
C PHE A 142 -0.66 -8.27 3.92
N GLN A 143 -1.95 -8.64 3.99
CA GLN A 143 -2.35 -10.04 4.10
C GLN A 143 -1.78 -10.86 2.94
N SER A 144 -1.24 -12.03 3.25
CA SER A 144 -0.70 -13.00 2.29
C SER A 144 0.38 -12.43 1.36
N CYS A 145 1.08 -11.38 1.80
CA CYS A 145 2.31 -10.90 1.15
C CYS A 145 3.45 -11.89 1.41
N SER A 146 3.38 -13.07 0.77
CA SER A 146 4.24 -14.23 1.06
C SER A 146 5.73 -14.02 0.77
N LYS A 147 6.12 -12.89 0.18
CA LYS A 147 7.50 -12.48 -0.04
C LYS A 147 7.96 -11.37 0.87
N LEU A 148 7.06 -10.72 1.61
CA LEU A 148 7.38 -9.57 2.46
C LEU A 148 8.21 -10.04 3.65
N LYS A 149 9.50 -9.71 3.63
CA LYS A 149 10.46 -10.03 4.69
C LYS A 149 10.86 -8.83 5.53
N ASN A 150 10.93 -7.67 4.88
CA ASN A 150 11.46 -6.46 5.48
C ASN A 150 10.37 -5.38 5.53
N VAL A 151 10.01 -4.97 6.74
CA VAL A 151 9.16 -3.80 6.97
C VAL A 151 10.01 -2.78 7.70
N ILE A 152 10.35 -1.70 7.00
CA ILE A 152 11.22 -0.64 7.52
C ILE A 152 10.33 0.44 8.12
N ILE A 153 10.46 0.65 9.42
CA ILE A 153 9.78 1.69 10.18
C ILE A 153 10.88 2.49 10.89
N ASP A 154 10.91 3.80 10.67
CA ASP A 154 11.92 4.68 11.25
C ASP A 154 11.65 4.92 12.76
N VAL A 155 12.69 5.25 13.51
CA VAL A 155 12.59 5.59 14.94
C VAL A 155 11.71 6.83 15.19
N GLU A 156 11.69 7.77 14.24
CA GLU A 156 10.85 8.98 14.27
C GLU A 156 9.47 8.76 13.59
N SER A 157 9.06 7.51 13.38
CA SER A 157 7.75 7.20 12.80
C SER A 157 6.62 7.73 13.68
N ASN A 158 5.55 8.20 13.03
CA ASN A 158 4.28 8.54 13.69
C ASN A 158 3.29 7.38 13.75
N LEU A 159 3.72 6.14 13.46
CA LEU A 159 2.85 4.98 13.41
C LEU A 159 2.23 4.70 14.79
N LYS A 160 0.90 4.86 14.89
CA LYS A 160 0.13 4.66 16.12
C LYS A 160 -0.55 3.30 16.18
N GLU A 161 -0.99 2.80 15.03
CA GLU A 161 -1.90 1.66 14.95
C GLU A 161 -1.44 0.64 13.89
N ILE A 162 -1.32 -0.62 14.30
CA ILE A 162 -1.17 -1.78 13.42
C ILE A 162 -2.48 -2.57 13.49
N GLY A 163 -3.26 -2.53 12.41
CA GLY A 163 -4.62 -3.05 12.37
C GLY A 163 -4.74 -4.58 12.37
N VAL A 164 -5.99 -5.03 12.47
CA VAL A 164 -6.36 -6.45 12.51
C VAL A 164 -5.72 -7.20 11.36
N LYS A 165 -4.90 -8.22 11.69
CA LYS A 165 -4.25 -9.09 10.69
C LYS A 165 -3.46 -8.35 9.61
N SER A 166 -2.96 -7.12 9.84
CA SER A 166 -2.27 -6.32 8.82
C SER A 166 -1.13 -7.07 8.12
N PHE A 167 -0.39 -7.93 8.82
CA PHE A 167 0.69 -8.75 8.27
C PHE A 167 0.35 -10.25 8.22
N ASN A 168 -0.93 -10.64 8.25
CA ASN A 168 -1.30 -12.05 8.31
C ASN A 168 -0.68 -12.86 7.15
N GLY A 169 0.11 -13.88 7.47
CA GLY A 169 0.78 -14.73 6.48
C GLY A 169 1.97 -14.08 5.75
N ALA A 170 2.42 -12.90 6.17
CA ALA A 170 3.67 -12.31 5.69
C ALA A 170 4.89 -13.11 6.20
N MET A 171 6.01 -13.03 5.50
CA MET A 171 7.26 -13.73 5.88
C MET A 171 8.25 -12.79 6.59
N ILE A 172 7.73 -11.82 7.35
CA ILE A 172 8.56 -10.86 8.08
C ILE A 172 9.44 -11.58 9.08
N GLU A 173 10.74 -11.24 9.13
CA GLU A 173 11.68 -11.88 10.06
C GLU A 173 11.82 -11.08 11.37
N THR A 174 11.81 -9.76 11.25
CA THR A 174 11.88 -8.80 12.35
C THR A 174 10.97 -7.62 12.04
N ILE A 175 10.38 -7.00 13.07
CA ILE A 175 9.67 -5.73 12.92
C ILE A 175 9.99 -4.81 14.08
N PHE A 176 10.20 -3.52 13.78
CA PHE A 176 10.43 -2.48 14.76
C PHE A 176 9.10 -1.83 15.17
N ILE A 177 8.89 -1.69 16.48
CA ILE A 177 7.76 -1.00 17.08
C ILE A 177 8.23 0.40 17.55
N PRO A 178 7.86 1.49 16.86
CA PRO A 178 8.30 2.83 17.24
C PRO A 178 7.63 3.31 18.53
N LYS A 179 8.20 4.35 19.16
CA LYS A 179 7.66 4.97 20.38
C LYS A 179 6.19 5.35 20.28
N SER A 180 5.74 5.75 19.09
CA SER A 180 4.39 6.24 18.83
C SER A 180 3.32 5.14 18.80
N THR A 181 3.70 3.86 18.68
CA THR A 181 2.73 2.76 18.53
C THR A 181 2.03 2.49 19.85
N ILE A 182 0.72 2.72 19.86
CA ILE A 182 -0.15 2.58 21.04
C ILE A 182 -1.20 1.48 20.87
N ASN A 183 -1.40 0.99 19.64
CA ASN A 183 -2.34 -0.09 19.36
C ASN A 183 -1.79 -1.07 18.32
N ILE A 184 -1.89 -2.36 18.64
CA ILE A 184 -1.59 -3.50 17.78
C ILE A 184 -2.77 -4.46 17.94
N ASP A 185 -3.59 -4.54 16.91
CA ASP A 185 -4.87 -5.24 16.92
C ASP A 185 -4.72 -6.76 16.81
N GLU A 186 -5.84 -7.44 17.06
CA GLU A 186 -5.95 -8.89 17.06
C GLU A 186 -5.32 -9.51 15.80
N TYR A 187 -4.45 -10.49 16.02
CA TYR A 187 -3.81 -11.28 14.97
C TYR A 187 -2.98 -10.48 13.96
N ALA A 188 -2.56 -9.24 14.25
CA ALA A 188 -1.74 -8.39 13.38
C ALA A 188 -0.60 -9.16 12.69
N PHE A 189 0.07 -10.04 13.44
CA PHE A 189 1.20 -10.88 12.99
C PHE A 189 0.89 -12.39 12.92
N SER A 190 -0.39 -12.76 12.87
CA SER A 190 -0.79 -14.18 12.75
C SER A 190 -0.22 -14.83 11.49
N LEU A 191 0.19 -16.09 11.59
CA LEU A 191 0.82 -16.83 10.48
C LEU A 191 2.10 -16.18 9.93
N CYS A 192 2.71 -15.22 10.63
CA CYS A 192 4.07 -14.76 10.35
C CYS A 192 5.09 -15.80 10.85
N VAL A 193 5.13 -16.96 10.18
CA VAL A 193 5.93 -18.11 10.63
C VAL A 193 7.45 -17.88 10.60
N ALA A 194 7.89 -16.82 9.92
CA ALA A 194 9.28 -16.41 9.83
C ALA A 194 9.68 -15.38 10.91
N LEU A 195 8.73 -14.83 11.67
CA LEU A 195 8.98 -13.79 12.66
C LEU A 195 9.75 -14.36 13.84
N LYS A 196 10.98 -13.88 14.03
CA LYS A 196 11.91 -14.34 15.07
C LYS A 196 11.88 -13.44 16.29
N GLU A 197 11.83 -12.14 16.05
CA GLU A 197 11.88 -11.15 17.13
C GLU A 197 11.15 -9.86 16.74
N PHE A 198 10.58 -9.22 17.75
CA PHE A 198 10.24 -7.81 17.72
C PHE A 198 11.44 -6.99 18.18
N THR A 199 11.61 -5.81 17.62
CA THR A 199 12.45 -4.76 18.20
C THR A 199 11.55 -3.58 18.55
N ILE A 200 11.95 -2.75 19.50
CA ILE A 200 11.08 -1.69 20.02
C ILE A 200 11.90 -0.47 20.43
N ASP A 201 11.30 0.70 20.30
CA ASP A 201 11.81 1.91 20.95
C ASP A 201 11.71 1.74 22.48
N PRO A 202 12.81 1.89 23.25
CA PRO A 202 12.80 1.68 24.70
C PRO A 202 11.89 2.67 25.45
N SER A 203 11.44 3.74 24.80
CA SER A 203 10.51 4.74 25.33
C SER A 203 9.06 4.50 24.90
N ASN A 204 8.74 3.39 24.22
CA ASN A 204 7.36 3.06 23.88
C ASN A 204 6.54 2.87 25.18
N PRO A 205 5.43 3.60 25.37
CA PRO A 205 4.67 3.58 26.62
C PRO A 205 3.66 2.42 26.72
N SER A 206 3.40 1.73 25.61
CA SER A 206 2.31 0.76 25.48
C SER A 206 2.80 -0.68 25.33
N TYR A 207 4.04 -0.88 24.93
CA TYR A 207 4.60 -2.20 24.67
C TYR A 207 6.04 -2.32 25.17
N SER A 208 6.46 -3.55 25.43
CA SER A 208 7.85 -3.88 25.75
C SER A 208 8.26 -5.17 25.03
N VAL A 209 9.56 -5.39 24.88
CA VAL A 209 10.10 -6.62 24.29
C VAL A 209 11.04 -7.30 25.28
N SER A 210 10.86 -8.60 25.48
CA SER A 210 11.76 -9.46 26.26
C SER A 210 12.01 -10.75 25.49
N ASP A 211 13.27 -11.14 25.31
CA ASP A 211 13.70 -12.30 24.50
C ASP A 211 13.07 -12.34 23.10
N GLY A 212 12.92 -11.17 22.47
CA GLY A 212 12.31 -11.01 21.14
C GLY A 212 10.78 -11.12 21.13
N ILE A 213 10.13 -11.38 22.26
CA ILE A 213 8.67 -11.49 22.40
C ILE A 213 8.08 -10.13 22.82
N LEU A 214 6.99 -9.73 22.16
CA LEU A 214 6.27 -8.49 22.44
C LEU A 214 5.23 -8.67 23.54
N PHE A 215 5.20 -7.75 24.50
CA PHE A 215 4.25 -7.67 25.60
C PHE A 215 3.54 -6.32 25.60
N ASN A 216 2.29 -6.28 26.05
CA ASN A 216 1.49 -5.07 26.28
C ASN A 216 1.45 -4.66 27.74
#